data_AF-A0A949MGD7-F1
#
_entry.id   AF-A0A949MGD7-F1
#
_cell.length_a   1.000
_cell.length_b   1.000
_cell.length_c   1.000
_cell.angle_alpha   90.00
_cell.angle_beta   90.00
_cell.angle_gamma   90.00
#
_symmetry.space_group_name_H-M   'P 1'
#
loop_
_entity.id
_entity.type
_entity.pdbx_description
1 polymer ?
#
loop_
_entity_poly.entity_id
_entity_poly.type
_entity_poly.pdbx_seq_one_letter_code
_entity_poly.pdbx_strand_id
1 'polypeptide(L)'
;MAAREGNLQAPTRHPLDWTNPAFYDEAQCFTELERIFDICHGCRRCVSLCQAFPNLFDLVDATADGEVHGVDKKDYWKVVDQCYLCDLCYMTKCPYVPPHEWNLDFPHTMLRAKAIKFKKGEVSTGDKLLSATDVHGKLAGIPIVVQAVNAINKTQVA
;
A
#
# COMPACT_ATOMS: atom_id res chain seq x y z
N MET A 1 -6.43 -19.37 26.76
CA MET A 1 -5.67 -19.96 25.64
C MET A 1 -4.35 -19.20 25.55
N ALA A 2 -3.21 -19.87 25.41
CA ALA A 2 -1.94 -19.17 25.23
C ALA A 2 -2.06 -18.24 24.01
N ALA A 3 -1.66 -16.97 24.15
CA ALA A 3 -1.63 -16.01 23.06
C ALA A 3 -0.73 -16.56 21.95
N ARG A 4 -1.35 -17.09 20.90
CA ARG A 4 -0.64 -17.57 19.71
C ARG A 4 -0.42 -16.36 18.81
N GLU A 5 0.76 -16.29 18.20
CA GLU A 5 1.12 -15.27 17.23
C GLU A 5 0.07 -15.21 16.09
N GLY A 6 -0.40 -14.01 15.73
CA GLY A 6 -1.56 -13.85 14.83
C GLY A 6 -1.37 -14.43 13.43
N ASN A 7 -0.15 -14.38 12.89
CA ASN A 7 0.21 -14.97 11.59
C ASN A 7 0.25 -16.51 11.56
N LEU A 8 0.14 -17.20 12.70
CA LEU A 8 0.17 -18.68 12.74
C LEU A 8 -1.21 -19.30 12.51
N GLN A 9 -2.24 -18.47 12.37
CA GLN A 9 -3.61 -18.88 12.11
C GLN A 9 -4.09 -18.31 10.78
N ALA A 10 -5.21 -18.81 10.28
CA ALA A 10 -5.89 -18.17 9.18
C ALA A 10 -6.23 -16.72 9.60
N PRO A 11 -5.74 -15.71 8.87
CA PRO A 11 -5.93 -14.34 9.30
C PRO A 11 -7.38 -13.93 9.11
N THR A 12 -7.91 -13.22 10.10
CA THR A 12 -9.26 -12.65 10.00
C THR A 12 -9.18 -11.34 9.25
N ARG A 13 -9.95 -11.16 8.18
CA ARG A 13 -9.96 -9.89 7.42
C ARG A 13 -11.27 -9.17 7.64
N HIS A 14 -11.20 -7.96 8.19
CA HIS A 14 -12.37 -7.11 8.39
C HIS A 14 -12.68 -6.32 7.10
N PRO A 15 -13.95 -6.23 6.67
CA PRO A 15 -14.33 -5.38 5.55
C PRO A 15 -13.99 -3.91 5.81
N LEU A 16 -13.52 -3.20 4.78
CA LEU A 16 -13.29 -1.76 4.85
C LEU A 16 -14.59 -0.99 4.65
N ASP A 17 -14.87 -0.02 5.52
CA ASP A 17 -16.01 0.89 5.43
C ASP A 17 -15.73 2.05 4.44
N TRP A 18 -15.38 1.71 3.19
CA TRP A 18 -14.90 2.66 2.19
C TRP A 18 -15.98 3.61 1.64
N THR A 19 -17.25 3.33 1.93
CA THR A 19 -18.40 4.20 1.58
C THR A 19 -18.59 5.31 2.59
N ASN A 20 -18.08 5.16 3.81
CA ASN A 20 -18.14 6.19 4.83
C ASN A 20 -17.17 7.34 4.51
N PRO A 21 -17.63 8.60 4.53
CA PRO A 21 -16.77 9.76 4.28
C PRO A 21 -15.51 9.80 5.17
N ALA A 22 -15.60 9.31 6.42
CA ALA A 22 -14.48 9.25 7.35
C ALA A 22 -13.33 8.34 6.87
N PHE A 23 -13.61 7.37 5.98
CA PHE A 23 -12.56 6.57 5.35
C PHE A 23 -11.54 7.43 4.60
N TYR A 24 -11.99 8.57 4.04
CA TYR A 24 -11.14 9.50 3.29
C TYR A 24 -10.60 10.66 4.14
N ASP A 25 -10.77 10.62 5.46
CA ASP A 25 -10.17 11.60 6.37
C ASP A 25 -8.65 11.36 6.47
N GLU A 26 -7.87 12.30 5.95
CA GLU A 26 -6.41 12.23 5.92
C GLU A 26 -5.79 12.27 7.32
N ALA A 27 -6.32 13.11 8.21
CA ALA A 27 -5.78 13.21 9.57
C ALA A 27 -5.96 11.90 10.33
N GLN A 28 -7.14 11.28 10.25
CA GLN A 28 -7.39 9.97 10.85
C GLN A 28 -6.55 8.86 10.22
N CYS A 29 -6.34 8.92 8.89
CA CYS A 29 -5.45 7.97 8.22
C CYS A 29 -4.01 8.13 8.73
N PHE A 30 -3.52 9.35 8.92
CA PHE A 30 -2.16 9.61 9.38
C PHE A 30 -1.95 9.22 10.84
N THR A 31 -2.95 9.38 11.70
CA THR A 31 -2.93 8.83 13.06
C THR A 31 -2.75 7.32 13.05
N GLU A 32 -3.46 6.61 12.16
CA GLU A 32 -3.33 5.16 12.04
C GLU A 32 -2.00 4.72 11.41
N LEU A 33 -1.50 5.48 10.42
CA LEU A 33 -0.16 5.27 9.85
C LEU A 33 0.91 5.37 10.93
N GLU A 34 0.88 6.43 11.74
CA GLU A 34 1.82 6.66 12.85
C GLU A 34 1.79 5.51 13.85
N ARG A 35 0.60 5.05 14.27
CA ARG A 35 0.43 3.90 15.15
C ARG A 35 1.02 2.61 14.57
N ILE A 36 0.73 2.31 13.30
CA ILE A 36 1.22 1.09 12.65
C ILE A 36 2.74 1.17 12.45
N PHE A 37 3.25 2.35 12.09
CA PHE A 37 4.68 2.57 11.88
C PHE A 37 5.48 2.41 13.17
N ASP A 38 4.95 2.89 14.29
CA ASP A 38 5.53 2.70 15.63
C ASP A 38 5.65 1.21 15.97
N ILE A 39 4.56 0.44 15.80
CA ILE A 39 4.56 -1.01 16.02
C ILE A 39 5.52 -1.74 15.06
N CYS A 40 5.56 -1.32 13.79
CA CYS A 40 6.43 -1.90 12.77
C CYS A 40 7.90 -1.62 13.08
N HIS A 41 8.24 -0.41 13.51
CA HIS A 41 9.58 -0.02 13.94
C HIS A 41 10.02 -0.80 15.17
N GLY A 42 9.12 -1.06 16.12
CA GLY A 42 9.42 -1.83 17.33
C GLY A 42 9.80 -3.30 17.05
N CYS A 43 9.24 -3.94 16.01
CA CYS A 43 9.49 -5.35 15.73
C CYS A 43 10.39 -5.64 14.52
N ARG A 44 10.43 -4.75 13.52
CA ARG A 44 11.18 -4.83 12.24
C ARG A 44 11.11 -6.16 11.46
N ARG A 45 10.16 -7.05 11.77
CA ARG A 45 10.06 -8.42 11.19
C ARG A 45 9.85 -8.44 9.68
N CYS A 46 9.27 -7.38 9.11
CA CYS A 46 8.86 -7.33 7.72
C CYS A 46 9.93 -6.74 6.77
N VAL A 47 11.13 -6.40 7.27
CA VAL A 47 12.20 -5.72 6.51
C VAL A 47 12.53 -6.35 5.16
N SER A 48 12.42 -7.67 5.03
CA SER A 48 12.77 -8.42 3.82
C SER A 48 11.64 -8.63 2.82
N LEU A 49 10.45 -8.07 3.05
CA LEU A 49 9.28 -8.34 2.21
C LEU A 49 9.10 -7.35 1.05
N CYS A 50 9.04 -6.06 1.34
CA CYS A 50 8.91 -5.00 0.34
C CYS A 50 9.65 -3.75 0.80
N GLN A 51 9.89 -2.84 -0.15
CA GLN A 51 10.68 -1.63 0.10
C GLN A 51 10.00 -0.63 1.06
N ALA A 52 8.71 -0.82 1.38
CA ALA A 52 8.02 0.01 2.37
C ALA A 52 8.68 -0.06 3.76
N PHE A 53 9.12 -1.25 4.19
CA PHE A 53 9.69 -1.43 5.52
C PHE A 53 11.11 -0.87 5.66
N PRO A 54 12.07 -1.15 4.75
CA PRO A 54 13.35 -0.46 4.75
C PRO A 54 13.19 1.07 4.70
N ASN A 55 12.33 1.61 3.82
CA ASN A 55 12.08 3.05 3.77
C ASN A 55 11.56 3.60 5.10
N LEU A 56 10.63 2.91 5.76
CA LEU A 56 10.14 3.32 7.07
C LEU A 56 11.29 3.36 8.09
N PHE A 57 12.09 2.29 8.15
CA PHE A 57 13.16 2.19 9.14
C PHE A 57 14.27 3.21 8.89
N ASP A 58 14.63 3.44 7.63
CA ASP A 58 15.61 4.48 7.25
C ASP A 58 15.12 5.88 7.65
N LEU A 59 13.83 6.18 7.48
CA LEU A 59 13.24 7.45 7.90
C LEU A 59 13.31 7.62 9.42
N VAL A 60 12.98 6.58 10.17
CA VAL A 60 13.00 6.60 11.63
C VAL A 60 14.43 6.69 12.18
N ASP A 61 15.34 5.89 11.64
CA ASP A 61 16.76 5.86 12.04
C ASP A 61 17.49 7.17 11.70
N ALA A 62 16.95 7.98 10.78
CA ALA A 62 17.47 9.32 10.45
C ALA A 62 16.97 10.43 11.41
N THR A 63 16.03 10.14 12.32
CA THR A 63 15.57 11.10 13.33
C THR A 63 16.59 11.25 14.46
N ALA A 64 16.45 12.29 15.30
CA ALA A 64 17.41 12.58 16.36
C ALA A 64 17.37 11.57 17.53
N ASP A 65 16.19 11.03 17.81
CA ASP A 65 15.93 10.07 18.90
C ASP A 65 15.63 8.65 18.40
N GLY A 66 15.51 8.46 17.08
CA GLY A 66 15.26 7.14 16.48
C GLY A 66 13.81 6.71 16.58
N GLU A 67 12.87 7.65 16.71
CA GLU A 67 11.47 7.37 16.99
C GLU A 67 10.53 7.89 15.88
N VAL A 68 9.38 7.23 15.69
CA VAL A 68 8.44 7.53 14.59
C VAL A 68 7.88 8.95 14.66
N HIS A 69 7.67 9.48 15.86
CA HIS A 69 7.15 10.83 16.05
C HIS A 69 8.09 11.94 15.52
N GLY A 70 9.38 11.64 15.35
CA GLY A 70 10.36 12.54 14.73
C GLY A 70 10.31 12.56 13.20
N VAL A 71 9.60 11.62 12.56
CA VAL A 71 9.50 11.53 11.10
C VAL A 71 8.51 12.56 10.57
N ASP A 72 8.92 13.32 9.54
CA ASP A 72 8.01 14.25 8.87
C ASP A 72 6.84 13.48 8.23
N LYS A 73 5.60 13.85 8.59
CA LYS A 73 4.38 13.20 8.09
C LYS A 73 4.32 13.18 6.56
N LYS A 74 4.92 14.15 5.85
CA LYS A 74 4.97 14.12 4.38
C LYS A 74 5.79 12.94 3.83
N ASP A 75 6.74 12.44 4.61
CA ASP A 75 7.60 11.33 4.22
C ASP A 75 6.93 9.97 4.42
N TYR A 76 5.78 9.91 5.10
CA TYR A 76 4.96 8.69 5.16
C TYR A 76 4.56 8.21 3.76
N TRP A 77 4.41 9.14 2.80
CA TRP A 77 4.15 8.78 1.41
C TRP A 77 5.26 7.94 0.77
N LYS A 78 6.53 8.12 1.17
CA LYS A 78 7.65 7.28 0.71
C LYS A 78 7.52 5.82 1.13
N VAL A 79 6.83 5.57 2.25
CA VAL A 79 6.48 4.23 2.74
C VAL A 79 5.25 3.71 2.02
N VAL A 80 4.18 4.51 1.96
CA VAL A 80 2.90 4.16 1.31
C VAL A 80 3.13 3.77 -0.16
N ASP A 81 3.94 4.53 -0.90
CA ASP A 81 4.18 4.30 -2.32
C ASP A 81 4.88 2.96 -2.60
N GLN A 82 5.67 2.45 -1.65
CA GLN A 82 6.37 1.17 -1.75
C GLN A 82 5.55 -0.04 -1.23
N CYS A 83 4.30 0.17 -0.83
CA CYS A 83 3.38 -0.94 -0.55
C CYS A 83 2.66 -1.39 -1.83
N TYR A 84 2.82 -2.66 -2.17
CA TYR A 84 2.22 -3.29 -3.36
C TYR A 84 0.90 -4.02 -3.09
N LEU A 85 0.33 -3.91 -1.88
CA LEU A 85 -0.97 -4.50 -1.51
C LEU A 85 -1.05 -6.03 -1.75
N CYS A 86 0.06 -6.76 -1.56
CA CYS A 86 0.13 -8.22 -1.73
C CYS A 86 -0.25 -9.02 -0.47
N ASP A 87 -0.52 -8.34 0.65
CA ASP A 87 -0.84 -8.91 1.96
C ASP A 87 0.20 -9.84 2.60
N LEU A 88 1.38 -10.04 1.99
CA LEU A 88 2.38 -11.00 2.50
C LEU A 88 2.83 -10.69 3.93
N CYS A 89 2.98 -9.41 4.29
CA CYS A 89 3.33 -8.98 5.64
C CYS A 89 2.24 -9.37 6.66
N TYR A 90 0.98 -9.13 6.30
CA TYR A 90 -0.19 -9.42 7.11
C TYR A 90 -0.37 -10.93 7.30
N MET A 91 -0.29 -11.69 6.21
CA MET A 91 -0.59 -13.12 6.20
C MET A 91 0.50 -13.98 6.85
N THR A 92 1.77 -13.59 6.75
CA THR A 92 2.88 -14.53 7.03
C THR A 92 3.91 -14.05 8.05
N LYS A 93 4.01 -12.74 8.31
CA LYS A 93 5.09 -12.19 9.16
C LYS A 93 4.60 -11.44 10.39
N CYS A 94 3.46 -10.76 10.30
CA CYS A 94 3.02 -9.88 11.36
C CYS A 94 2.44 -10.66 12.55
N PRO A 95 3.04 -10.57 13.75
CA PRO A 95 2.51 -11.24 14.93
C PRO A 95 1.27 -10.56 15.51
N TYR A 96 0.99 -9.33 15.08
CA TYR A 96 0.03 -8.40 15.68
C TYR A 96 -1.26 -8.23 14.88
N VAL A 97 -1.51 -9.11 13.91
CA VAL A 97 -2.81 -9.20 13.21
C VAL A 97 -3.87 -9.80 14.14
N PRO A 98 -5.18 -9.62 13.87
CA PRO A 98 -6.25 -10.32 14.57
C PRO A 98 -5.96 -11.82 14.76
N PRO A 99 -6.15 -12.37 15.98
CA PRO A 99 -6.90 -11.79 17.10
C PRO A 99 -6.09 -10.91 18.08
N HIS A 100 -4.87 -10.51 17.72
CA HIS A 100 -4.05 -9.64 18.58
C HIS A 100 -4.75 -8.29 18.84
N GLU A 101 -4.64 -7.78 20.07
CA GLU A 101 -5.33 -6.55 20.51
C GLU A 101 -4.96 -5.30 19.70
N TRP A 102 -3.74 -5.27 19.16
CA TRP A 102 -3.27 -4.17 18.30
C TRP A 102 -3.92 -4.14 16.92
N ASN A 103 -4.55 -5.23 16.48
CA ASN A 103 -5.28 -5.31 15.20
C ASN A 103 -4.51 -4.65 14.04
N LEU A 104 -3.25 -5.02 13.85
CA LEU A 104 -2.38 -4.35 12.87
C LEU A 104 -2.70 -4.84 11.46
N ASP A 105 -3.23 -3.95 10.63
CA ASP A 105 -3.51 -4.20 9.22
C ASP A 105 -2.77 -3.19 8.33
N PHE A 106 -1.51 -3.50 8.06
CA PHE A 106 -0.65 -2.67 7.23
C PHE A 106 -1.22 -2.51 5.81
N PRO A 107 -1.59 -3.58 5.08
CA PRO A 107 -2.12 -3.45 3.73
C PRO A 107 -3.39 -2.59 3.62
N HIS A 108 -4.35 -2.75 4.53
CA HIS A 108 -5.56 -1.92 4.50
C HIS A 108 -5.29 -0.45 4.80
N THR A 109 -4.37 -0.16 5.71
CA THR A 109 -3.98 1.23 6.00
C THR A 109 -3.27 1.87 4.81
N MET A 110 -2.40 1.12 4.12
CA MET A 110 -1.78 1.58 2.87
C MET A 110 -2.82 1.78 1.76
N LEU A 111 -3.80 0.90 1.65
CA LEU A 111 -4.91 1.03 0.70
C LEU A 111 -5.72 2.31 0.98
N ARG A 112 -6.06 2.58 2.24
CA ARG A 112 -6.74 3.81 2.66
C ARG A 112 -5.93 5.06 2.27
N ALA A 113 -4.64 5.08 2.57
CA ALA A 113 -3.75 6.19 2.21
C ALA A 113 -3.69 6.41 0.69
N LYS A 114 -3.55 5.33 -0.10
CA LYS A 114 -3.55 5.40 -1.58
C LYS A 114 -4.89 5.88 -2.14
N ALA A 115 -6.01 5.47 -1.55
CA ALA A 115 -7.35 5.93 -1.94
C ALA A 115 -7.52 7.44 -1.69
N ILE A 116 -7.03 7.95 -0.56
CA ILE A 116 -7.00 9.39 -0.25
C ILE A 116 -6.14 10.14 -1.27
N LYS A 117 -4.90 9.68 -1.51
CA LYS A 117 -3.98 10.27 -2.50
C LYS A 117 -4.59 10.32 -3.90
N PHE A 118 -5.28 9.25 -4.32
CA PHE A 118 -6.00 9.20 -5.59
C PHE A 118 -7.13 10.24 -5.66
N LYS A 119 -7.94 10.36 -4.61
CA LYS A 119 -9.05 11.32 -4.53
C LYS A 119 -8.59 12.77 -4.54
N LYS A 120 -7.42 13.07 -3.94
CA LYS A 120 -6.77 14.40 -3.98
C LYS A 120 -6.14 14.72 -5.34
N GLY A 121 -6.08 13.75 -6.26
CA GLY A 121 -5.48 13.93 -7.58
C GLY A 121 -3.95 13.84 -7.59
N GLU A 122 -3.33 13.42 -6.48
CA GLU A 122 -1.88 13.38 -6.25
C GLU A 122 -1.19 12.13 -6.85
N VAL A 123 -1.94 11.34 -7.62
CA VAL A 123 -1.43 10.18 -8.36
C VAL A 123 -1.08 10.60 -9.79
N SER A 124 0.07 10.13 -10.29
CA SER A 124 0.57 10.51 -11.61
C SER A 124 -0.39 10.08 -12.73
N THR A 125 -0.39 10.81 -13.84
CA THR A 125 -1.19 10.45 -15.02
C THR A 125 -0.76 9.09 -15.59
N GLY A 126 0.53 8.76 -15.50
CA GLY A 126 1.06 7.46 -15.91
C GLY A 126 0.44 6.31 -15.09
N ASP A 127 0.41 6.44 -13.76
CA ASP A 127 -0.18 5.42 -12.89
C ASP A 127 -1.68 5.26 -13.12
N LYS A 128 -2.40 6.37 -13.34
CA LYS A 128 -3.83 6.37 -13.68
C LYS A 128 -4.09 5.66 -15.01
N LEU A 129 -3.25 5.92 -16.01
CA LEU A 129 -3.34 5.24 -17.30
C LEU A 129 -3.07 3.74 -17.12
N LEU A 130 -1.92 3.37 -16.55
CA LEU A 130 -1.49 1.99 -16.37
C LEU A 130 -2.50 1.13 -15.59
N SER A 131 -3.17 1.72 -14.59
CA SER A 131 -4.19 1.03 -13.78
C SER A 131 -5.57 0.95 -14.43
N ALA A 132 -5.84 1.70 -15.51
CA ALA A 132 -7.14 1.73 -16.19
C ALA A 132 -7.28 0.58 -17.22
N THR A 133 -7.26 -0.66 -16.74
CA THR A 133 -7.34 -1.88 -17.57
C THR A 133 -8.56 -1.92 -18.48
N ASP A 134 -9.72 -1.44 -18.02
CA ASP A 134 -10.93 -1.34 -18.84
C ASP A 134 -10.76 -0.40 -20.04
N VAL A 135 -10.05 0.72 -19.86
CA VAL A 135 -9.78 1.68 -20.93
C VAL A 135 -8.84 1.04 -21.95
N HIS A 136 -7.79 0.37 -21.49
CA HIS A 136 -6.88 -0.36 -22.35
C HIS A 136 -7.59 -1.48 -23.12
N GLY A 137 -8.44 -2.26 -22.44
CA GLY A 137 -9.21 -3.34 -23.07
C GLY A 137 -10.16 -2.82 -24.14
N LYS A 138 -10.87 -1.71 -23.86
CA LYS A 138 -11.73 -1.04 -24.85
C LYS A 138 -10.92 -0.54 -26.04
N LEU A 139 -9.79 0.11 -25.82
CA LEU A 139 -8.91 0.61 -26.88
C LEU A 139 -8.35 -0.53 -27.75
N ALA A 140 -7.83 -1.58 -27.11
CA ALA A 140 -7.29 -2.76 -27.78
C ALA A 140 -8.38 -3.60 -28.49
N GLY A 141 -9.65 -3.44 -28.11
CA GLY A 141 -10.78 -4.10 -28.77
C GLY A 141 -11.28 -3.40 -30.04
N ILE A 142 -10.80 -2.18 -30.36
CA ILE A 142 -11.25 -1.44 -31.55
C ILE A 142 -10.63 -2.08 -32.81
N PRO A 143 -11.44 -2.61 -33.76
CA PRO A 143 -10.91 -3.34 -34.91
C PRO A 143 -9.90 -2.56 -35.75
N ILE A 144 -10.13 -1.26 -35.94
CA ILE A 144 -9.23 -0.38 -36.70
C ILE A 144 -7.89 -0.20 -35.98
N VAL A 145 -7.90 -0.06 -34.65
CA VAL A 145 -6.68 0.07 -33.83
C VAL A 145 -5.86 -1.21 -33.94
N VAL A 146 -6.51 -2.37 -33.79
CA VAL A 146 -5.86 -3.68 -33.93
C VAL A 146 -5.25 -3.86 -35.32
N GLN A 147 -5.98 -3.53 -36.37
CA GLN A 147 -5.49 -3.63 -37.75
C GLN A 147 -4.29 -2.71 -38.00
N ALA A 148 -4.35 -1.47 -37.52
CA ALA A 148 -3.24 -0.52 -37.65
C ALA A 148 -1.99 -0.99 -36.90
N VAL A 149 -2.12 -1.42 -35.63
CA VAL A 149 -1.01 -1.94 -34.83
C VAL A 149 -0.42 -3.20 -35.48
N ASN A 150 -1.26 -4.12 -35.96
CA ASN A 150 -0.80 -5.32 -36.67
C ASN A 150 -0.08 -4.99 -37.98
N ALA A 151 -0.53 -3.98 -38.72
CA ALA A 151 0.15 -3.52 -39.93
C ALA A 151 1.53 -2.94 -39.58
N ILE A 152 1.60 -2.06 -38.58
CA ILE A 152 2.86 -1.47 -38.10
C ILE A 152 3.84 -2.56 -37.65
N ASN A 153 3.41 -3.51 -36.82
CA ASN A 153 4.27 -4.60 -36.34
C ASN A 153 4.77 -5.54 -37.45
N LYS A 154 4.03 -5.66 -38.56
CA LYS A 154 4.48 -6.43 -39.74
C LYS A 154 5.45 -5.65 -40.63
N THR A 155 5.55 -4.34 -40.43
CA THR A 155 6.49 -3.50 -41.18
C THR A 155 7.83 -3.56 -40.45
N GLN A 156 8.82 -4.27 -41.01
CA GLN A 156 10.18 -4.19 -40.47
C GLN A 156 10.67 -2.76 -40.61
N VAL A 157 11.05 -2.14 -39.50
CA VAL A 157 11.79 -0.88 -39.54
C VAL A 157 13.14 -1.21 -40.19
N ALA A 158 13.35 -0.73 -41.41
CA ALA A 158 14.60 -0.85 -42.14
C ALA A 158 15.73 -0.06 -41.44
#